data_AF-A0A9P0BFQ0-F1
#
_entry.id   AF-A0A9P0BFQ0-F1
#
_cell.length_a   1.000
_cell.length_b   1.000
_cell.length_c   1.000
_cell.angle_alpha   90.00
_cell.angle_beta   90.00
_cell.angle_gamma   90.00
#
_symmetry.space_group_name_H-M   'P 1'
#
loop_
_entity.id
_entity.type
_entity.pdbx_description
1 polymer ?
#
loop_
_entity_poly.entity_id
_entity_poly.type
_entity_poly.pdbx_seq_one_letter_code
_entity_poly.pdbx_strand_id
1 'polypeptide(L)'
;MSKLIASVPTLAGKLAAEARPRLNVFMKYAKVELTPPTPADIPQIRAGIARLMAGAKNGTWKNLTVKEAWLNTLVAVEVGCWFYVGECIGKRHIVGYDV
;
A
#
# COMPACT_ATOMS: atom_id res chain seq x y z
N MET A 1 -0.28 40.32 -11.71
CA MET A 1 0.49 39.13 -11.26
C MET A 1 1.04 39.23 -9.84
N SER A 2 1.47 40.39 -9.32
CA SER A 2 2.02 40.48 -7.94
C SER A 2 1.06 40.12 -6.80
N LYS A 3 -0.25 40.38 -6.93
CA LYS A 3 -1.24 39.99 -5.90
C LYS A 3 -1.42 38.48 -5.77
N LEU A 4 -1.28 37.73 -6.87
CA LEU A 4 -1.34 36.26 -6.89
C LEU A 4 -0.10 35.68 -6.20
N ILE A 5 1.09 36.16 -6.52
CA ILE A 5 2.35 35.74 -5.90
C ILE A 5 2.37 36.09 -4.39
N ALA A 6 1.85 37.26 -4.00
CA ALA A 6 1.73 37.64 -2.60
C ALA A 6 0.73 36.78 -1.81
N SER A 7 -0.22 36.12 -2.48
CA SER A 7 -1.19 35.21 -1.87
C SER A 7 -0.73 33.75 -1.80
N VAL A 8 0.36 33.38 -2.48
CA VAL A 8 0.95 32.03 -2.42
C VAL A 8 1.29 31.59 -0.98
N PRO A 9 1.97 32.41 -0.14
CA PRO A 9 2.29 31.98 1.22
C PRO A 9 1.05 31.82 2.11
N THR A 10 -0.01 32.60 1.88
CA THR A 10 -1.26 32.48 2.63
C THR A 10 -2.07 31.25 2.20
N LEU A 11 -2.08 30.93 0.91
CA LEU A 11 -2.65 29.68 0.37
C LEU A 11 -1.85 28.44 0.83
N ALA A 12 -0.52 28.50 0.80
CA ALA A 12 0.34 27.42 1.28
C ALA A 12 0.15 27.18 2.80
N GLY A 13 0.04 28.25 3.59
CA GLY A 13 -0.26 28.17 5.02
C GLY A 13 -1.62 27.52 5.30
N LYS A 14 -2.64 27.86 4.51
CA LYS A 14 -3.97 27.23 4.61
C LYS A 14 -3.97 25.76 4.19
N LEU A 15 -3.29 25.43 3.09
CA LEU A 15 -3.14 24.04 2.64
C LEU A 15 -2.38 23.20 3.66
N ALA A 16 -1.32 23.75 4.26
CA ALA A 16 -0.57 23.06 5.30
C ALA A 16 -1.43 22.84 6.56
N ALA A 17 -2.22 23.85 6.97
CA ALA A 17 -3.13 23.72 8.10
C ALA A 17 -4.19 22.64 7.88
N GLU A 18 -4.73 22.53 6.65
CA GLU A 18 -5.72 21.53 6.27
C GLU A 18 -5.11 20.11 6.07
N ALA A 19 -3.89 20.04 5.53
CA ALA A 19 -3.22 18.76 5.26
C ALA A 19 -2.69 18.10 6.53
N ARG A 20 -2.21 18.88 7.51
CA ARG A 20 -1.65 18.36 8.78
C ARG A 20 -2.53 17.32 9.49
N PRO A 21 -3.82 17.56 9.78
CA PRO A 21 -4.65 16.57 10.46
C PRO A 21 -4.82 15.28 9.63
N ARG A 22 -4.96 15.41 8.30
CA ARG A 22 -5.11 14.25 7.39
C ARG A 22 -3.83 13.42 7.32
N LEU A 23 -2.67 14.09 7.24
CA LEU A 23 -1.37 13.44 7.28
C LEU A 23 -1.09 12.77 8.63
N ASN A 24 -1.55 13.35 9.74
CA ASN A 24 -1.41 12.72 11.05
C ASN A 24 -2.22 11.43 11.14
N VAL A 25 -3.44 11.41 10.62
CA VAL A 25 -4.26 10.19 10.55
C VAL A 25 -3.61 9.15 9.64
N PHE A 26 -3.17 9.56 8.45
CA PHE A 26 -2.42 8.68 7.55
C PHE A 26 -1.19 8.09 8.23
N MET A 27 -0.36 8.92 8.87
CA MET A 27 0.85 8.49 9.56
C MET A 27 0.55 7.55 10.74
N LYS A 28 -0.59 7.72 11.42
CA LYS A 28 -1.03 6.80 12.48
C LYS A 28 -1.26 5.38 11.95
N TYR A 29 -2.01 5.25 10.85
CA TYR A 29 -2.30 3.93 10.26
C TYR A 29 -1.10 3.34 9.51
N ALA A 30 -0.34 4.17 8.78
CA ALA A 30 0.87 3.75 8.08
C ALA A 30 1.88 3.10 9.04
N LYS A 31 2.02 3.60 10.27
CA LYS A 31 2.92 3.03 11.28
C LYS A 31 2.52 1.64 11.79
N VAL A 32 1.26 1.25 11.66
CA VAL A 32 0.81 -0.08 12.11
C VAL A 32 0.65 -1.06 10.96
N GLU A 33 0.24 -0.57 9.78
CA GLU A 33 -0.08 -1.43 8.63
C GLU A 33 1.04 -1.52 7.59
N LEU A 34 1.85 -0.46 7.43
CA LEU A 34 2.92 -0.39 6.42
C LEU A 34 4.32 -0.60 7.02
N THR A 35 4.41 -0.91 8.31
CA THR A 35 5.69 -1.17 8.96
C THR A 35 6.22 -2.54 8.53
N PRO A 36 7.50 -2.64 8.13
CA PRO A 36 8.09 -3.93 7.79
C PRO A 36 7.91 -4.94 8.93
N PRO A 37 7.58 -6.19 8.61
CA PRO A 37 7.37 -7.23 9.62
C PRO A 37 8.64 -7.45 10.44
N THR A 38 8.47 -7.79 11.72
CA THR A 38 9.59 -8.11 12.58
C THR A 38 10.08 -9.54 12.32
N PRO A 39 11.35 -9.89 12.64
CA PRO A 39 11.82 -11.27 12.50
C PRO A 39 10.98 -12.31 13.25
N ALA A 40 10.30 -11.90 14.33
CA ALA A 40 9.40 -12.74 15.09
C ALA A 40 8.11 -13.13 14.33
N ASP A 41 7.71 -12.37 13.31
CA ASP A 41 6.51 -12.62 12.51
C ASP A 41 6.77 -13.64 11.38
N ILE A 42 8.04 -13.86 11.02
CA ILE A 42 8.46 -14.73 9.91
C ILE A 42 7.93 -16.18 10.06
N PRO A 43 8.00 -16.84 11.23
CA PRO A 43 7.45 -18.19 11.41
C PRO A 43 5.94 -18.25 11.13
N GLN A 44 5.18 -17.24 11.56
CA GLN A 44 3.74 -17.17 11.34
C GLN A 44 3.41 -16.96 9.86
N ILE A 45 4.17 -16.10 9.17
CA ILE A 45 4.03 -15.88 7.71
C ILE A 45 4.27 -17.20 6.95
N ARG A 46 5.35 -17.93 7.28
CA ARG A 46 5.65 -19.23 6.67
C ARG A 46 4.54 -20.24 6.90
N ALA A 47 4.00 -20.31 8.13
CA ALA A 47 2.87 -21.18 8.45
C ALA A 47 1.61 -20.81 7.66
N GLY A 48 1.34 -19.51 7.47
CA GLY A 48 0.24 -19.01 6.65
C GLY A 48 0.36 -19.44 5.18
N ILE A 49 1.54 -19.26 4.58
CA ILE A 49 1.82 -19.69 3.20
C ILE A 49 1.66 -21.21 3.06
N ALA A 50 2.17 -21.99 4.02
CA ALA A 50 2.03 -23.44 4.01
C ALA A 50 0.54 -23.89 4.04
N ARG A 51 -0.30 -23.21 4.84
CA ARG A 51 -1.74 -23.47 4.87
C ARG A 51 -2.43 -23.12 3.55
N LEU A 52 -2.07 -22.00 2.93
CA LEU A 52 -2.58 -21.62 1.61
C LEU A 52 -2.24 -22.67 0.55
N MET A 53 -1.00 -23.15 0.52
CA MET A 53 -0.58 -24.23 -0.39
C MET A 53 -1.33 -25.53 -0.14
N ALA A 54 -1.50 -25.92 1.13
CA ALA A 54 -2.26 -27.11 1.49
C ALA A 54 -3.74 -26.99 1.08
N GLY A 55 -4.36 -25.83 1.31
CA GLY A 55 -5.74 -25.56 0.88
C GLY A 55 -5.93 -25.60 -0.63
N ALA A 56 -4.96 -25.04 -1.38
CA ALA A 56 -4.96 -25.13 -2.84
C ALA A 56 -4.89 -26.59 -3.32
N LYS A 57 -3.99 -27.40 -2.76
CA LYS A 57 -3.85 -28.84 -3.08
C LYS A 57 -5.09 -29.65 -2.72
N ASN A 58 -5.69 -29.36 -1.56
CA ASN A 58 -6.85 -30.09 -1.04
C ASN A 58 -8.18 -29.64 -1.67
N GLY A 59 -8.17 -28.63 -2.55
CA GLY A 59 -9.37 -28.17 -3.23
C GLY A 59 -10.27 -27.26 -2.39
N THR A 60 -9.82 -26.75 -1.23
CA THR A 60 -10.63 -25.95 -0.32
C THR A 60 -11.08 -24.62 -0.92
N TRP A 61 -10.35 -24.13 -1.93
CA TRP A 61 -10.69 -22.93 -2.70
C TRP A 61 -12.04 -23.05 -3.43
N LYS A 62 -12.54 -24.26 -3.69
CA LYS A 62 -13.86 -24.49 -4.32
C LYS A 62 -15.03 -24.18 -3.39
N ASN A 63 -14.80 -24.14 -2.08
CA ASN A 63 -15.82 -23.86 -1.07
C ASN A 63 -15.91 -22.37 -0.71
N LEU A 64 -15.10 -21.51 -1.35
CA LEU A 64 -15.11 -20.07 -1.09
C LEU A 64 -16.35 -19.42 -1.72
N THR A 65 -16.96 -18.50 -1.00
CA THR A 65 -18.02 -17.66 -1.58
C THR A 65 -17.42 -16.67 -2.58
N VAL A 66 -18.23 -16.20 -3.55
CA VAL A 66 -17.78 -15.23 -4.56
C VAL A 66 -17.23 -13.96 -3.91
N LYS A 67 -17.83 -13.52 -2.81
CA LYS A 67 -17.38 -12.33 -2.07
C LYS A 67 -15.97 -12.52 -1.49
N GLU A 68 -15.68 -13.67 -0.90
CA GLU A 68 -14.37 -13.98 -0.33
C GLU A 68 -13.32 -14.14 -1.42
N ALA A 69 -13.66 -14.85 -2.50
CA ALA A 69 -12.78 -14.99 -3.65
C ALA A 69 -12.41 -13.62 -4.23
N TRP A 70 -13.40 -12.73 -4.40
CA TRP A 70 -13.19 -11.38 -4.91
C TRP A 70 -12.28 -10.54 -4.01
N LEU A 71 -12.52 -10.56 -2.69
CA LEU A 71 -11.68 -9.85 -1.73
C LEU A 71 -10.22 -10.34 -1.79
N ASN A 72 -10.02 -11.66 -1.79
CA ASN A 72 -8.68 -12.24 -1.88
C ASN A 72 -7.97 -11.87 -3.19
N THR A 73 -8.70 -11.80 -4.31
CA THR A 73 -8.15 -11.32 -5.58
C THR A 73 -7.73 -9.86 -5.50
N LEU A 74 -8.54 -8.98 -4.89
CA LEU A 74 -8.17 -7.56 -4.74
C LEU A 74 -6.90 -7.38 -3.90
N VAL A 75 -6.76 -8.13 -2.80
CA VAL A 75 -5.54 -8.12 -1.97
C VAL A 75 -4.34 -8.64 -2.76
N ALA A 76 -4.51 -9.70 -3.56
CA ALA A 76 -3.43 -10.21 -4.41
C ALA A 76 -2.99 -9.18 -5.46
N VAL A 77 -3.93 -8.44 -6.06
CA VAL A 77 -3.63 -7.34 -6.98
C VAL A 77 -2.89 -6.21 -6.27
N GLU A 78 -3.30 -5.83 -5.06
CA GLU A 78 -2.63 -4.81 -4.26
C GLU A 78 -1.16 -5.18 -3.97
N VAL A 79 -0.89 -6.42 -3.56
CA VAL A 79 0.48 -6.91 -3.37
C VAL A 79 1.28 -6.87 -4.68
N GLY A 80 0.65 -7.17 -5.82
CA GLY A 80 1.25 -7.02 -7.13
C GLY A 80 1.58 -5.56 -7.49
N CYS A 81 0.71 -4.61 -7.15
CA CYS A 81 0.97 -3.18 -7.36
C CYS A 81 2.19 -2.70 -6.56
N TRP A 82 2.41 -3.21 -5.34
CA TRP A 82 3.60 -2.89 -4.55
C TRP A 82 4.92 -3.30 -5.22
N PHE A 83 4.92 -4.37 -6.02
CA PHE A 83 6.09 -4.72 -6.84
C PHE A 83 6.42 -3.61 -7.85
N TYR A 84 5.42 -3.09 -8.57
CA TYR A 84 5.61 -2.00 -9.52
C TYR A 84 6.00 -0.67 -8.85
N VAL A 85 5.50 -0.40 -7.64
CA VAL A 85 5.97 0.74 -6.83
C VAL A 85 7.47 0.59 -6.55
N GLY A 86 7.92 -0.61 -6.17
CA GLY A 86 9.34 -0.91 -6.02
C GLY A 86 10.15 -0.73 -7.31
N GLU A 87 9.58 -1.13 -8.45
CA GLU A 87 10.18 -0.93 -9.77
C GLU A 87 10.35 0.56 -10.12
N CYS A 88 9.34 1.39 -9.82
CA CYS A 88 9.41 2.85 -9.99
C CYS A 88 10.49 3.48 -9.10
N ILE A 89 10.64 3.01 -7.85
CA ILE A 89 11.73 3.44 -6.96
C ILE A 89 13.10 3.01 -7.52
N GLY A 90 13.22 1.77 -8.01
CA GLY A 90 14.45 1.24 -8.59
C GLY A 90 14.89 1.97 -9.85
N LYS A 91 13.95 2.31 -10.73
CA LYS A 91 14.15 3.15 -11.92
C LYS A 91 14.44 4.61 -11.63
N ARG A 92 13.96 5.10 -10.48
CA ARG A 92 13.93 6.54 -10.12
C ARG A 92 13.11 7.38 -11.11
N HIS A 93 12.22 6.76 -11.87
CA HIS A 93 11.37 7.43 -12.84
C HIS A 93 9.96 6.84 -12.81
N ILE A 94 8.95 7.71 -12.95
CA ILE A 94 7.54 7.32 -12.85
C ILE A 94 7.03 6.77 -14.19
N VAL A 95 7.62 7.18 -15.32
CA VAL A 95 7.14 6.83 -16.67
C VAL A 95 8.24 6.20 -17.51
N GLY A 96 8.28 4.87 -17.57
CA GLY A 96 9.31 4.16 -18.34
C GLY A 96 10.72 4.31 -17.76
N TYR A 97 11.69 3.70 -18.42
CA TYR A 97 13.12 3.84 -18.12
C TYR A 97 13.65 5.09 -18.83
N ASP A 98 14.49 5.85 -18.14
CA ASP A 98 15.30 6.89 -18.77
C ASP A 98 16.44 6.18 -19.54
N VAL A 99 16.29 6.12 -20.87
CA VAL A 99 17.20 5.42 -21.80
C VAL A 99 18.01 6.40 -22.63
#